data_AF-A0A077W9X7-F1
#
_entry.id   AF-A0A077W9X7-F1
#
_cell.length_a   1.000
_cell.length_b   1.000
_cell.length_c   1.000
_cell.angle_alpha   90.00
_cell.angle_beta   90.00
_cell.angle_gamma   90.00
#
_symmetry.space_group_name_H-M   'P 1'
#
loop_
_entity.id
_entity.type
_entity.pdbx_description
1 polymer ?
#
loop_
_entity_poly.entity_id
_entity_poly.type
_entity_poly.pdbx_seq_one_letter_code
_entity_poly.pdbx_strand_id
1 'polypeptide(L)'
;MVVRFTNKDIICQIVYAKIQGDFVLSAAYAHELPRYGIKGGLTNWAAAYATGLLLARRTLAKLGLADKYEGFTEPDGTVQEVEAIEDGPRPFKAFLDTGLARTSTGARVFGAMKGASDGGIFIPHSGNRFPGYDIESKTNDDELLRNYIYGVHVAEYMEYLEEEDEERYKKQFAGFLKNGITSDKVEDMYADAHEAIREDPSPKPAKKRTCEKAYPRPQRLNRKQRLNNVATKKAAFEKKMADEE
;
A
#
# COMPACT_ATOMS: atom_id res chain seq x y z
N MET A 1 -7.33 10.79 -0.20
CA MET A 1 -6.36 9.69 -0.32
C MET A 1 -6.53 8.76 0.86
N VAL A 2 -7.10 7.59 0.63
CA VAL A 2 -7.24 6.52 1.62
C VAL A 2 -6.00 5.64 1.53
N VAL A 3 -5.32 5.43 2.66
CA VAL A 3 -4.15 4.55 2.75
C VAL A 3 -4.46 3.43 3.73
N ARG A 4 -4.27 2.17 3.31
CA ARG A 4 -4.47 0.99 4.15
C ARG A 4 -3.31 0.04 4.01
N PHE A 5 -2.82 -0.45 5.14
CA PHE A 5 -1.82 -1.50 5.20
C PHE A 5 -2.50 -2.83 5.51
N THR A 6 -2.15 -3.85 4.76
CA THR A 6 -2.42 -5.24 5.10
C THR A 6 -1.10 -5.91 5.50
N ASN A 7 -1.15 -7.18 5.89
CA ASN A 7 0.06 -7.90 6.29
C ASN A 7 1.09 -8.07 5.17
N LYS A 8 0.68 -7.98 3.89
CA LYS A 8 1.54 -8.27 2.73
C LYS A 8 1.39 -7.28 1.57
N ASP A 9 0.60 -6.23 1.74
CA ASP A 9 0.26 -5.30 0.67
C ASP A 9 -0.07 -3.92 1.24
N ILE A 10 0.18 -2.88 0.44
CA ILE A 10 -0.17 -1.49 0.72
C ILE A 10 -1.19 -1.07 -0.31
N ILE A 11 -2.29 -0.48 0.15
CA ILE A 11 -3.42 -0.07 -0.68
C ILE A 11 -3.55 1.44 -0.58
N CYS A 12 -3.41 2.12 -1.71
CA CYS A 12 -3.52 3.57 -1.82
C CYS A 12 -4.66 3.88 -2.81
N GLN A 13 -5.65 4.69 -2.39
CA GLN A 13 -6.81 5.01 -3.21
C GLN A 13 -7.18 6.49 -3.14
N ILE A 14 -7.61 7.08 -4.27
CA ILE A 14 -8.31 8.37 -4.27
C ILE A 14 -9.81 8.08 -4.29
N VAL A 15 -10.51 8.52 -3.26
CA VAL A 15 -11.91 8.19 -3.01
C VAL A 15 -12.68 9.47 -2.73
N TYR A 16 -13.92 9.53 -3.19
CA TYR A 16 -14.88 10.58 -2.85
C TYR A 16 -16.27 9.98 -2.64
N ALA A 17 -17.05 10.56 -1.73
CA ALA A 17 -18.36 10.04 -1.35
C ALA A 17 -19.45 10.44 -2.35
N LYS A 18 -20.38 9.52 -2.61
CA LYS A 18 -21.69 9.78 -3.26
C LYS A 18 -22.80 9.09 -2.47
N ILE A 19 -24.06 9.40 -2.80
CA ILE A 19 -25.25 8.85 -2.12
C ILE A 19 -25.30 7.31 -2.18
N GLN A 20 -24.85 6.71 -3.29
CA GLN A 20 -24.83 5.25 -3.46
C GLN A 20 -23.68 4.55 -2.70
N GLY A 21 -22.73 5.33 -2.17
CA GLY A 21 -21.49 4.86 -1.57
C GLY A 21 -20.28 5.58 -2.13
N ASP A 22 -19.10 5.12 -1.73
CA ASP A 22 -17.82 5.71 -2.10
C ASP A 22 -17.40 5.32 -3.52
N PHE A 23 -16.89 6.30 -4.27
CA PHE A 23 -16.38 6.12 -5.62
C PHE A 23 -14.86 6.23 -5.61
N VAL A 24 -14.20 5.17 -6.08
CA VAL A 24 -12.74 5.13 -6.23
C VAL A 24 -12.39 5.72 -7.60
N LEU A 25 -11.69 6.86 -7.60
CA LEU A 25 -11.19 7.50 -8.81
C LEU A 25 -10.00 6.75 -9.40
N SER A 26 -9.03 6.41 -8.55
CA SER A 26 -7.79 5.72 -8.87
C SER A 26 -7.34 4.88 -7.68
N ALA A 27 -6.62 3.80 -7.95
CA ALA A 27 -6.05 2.92 -6.94
C ALA A 27 -4.64 2.50 -7.38
N ALA A 28 -3.77 2.27 -6.41
CA ALA A 28 -2.44 1.69 -6.57
C ALA A 28 -2.18 0.71 -5.42
N TYR A 29 -1.42 -0.35 -5.71
CA TYR A 29 -1.17 -1.44 -4.78
C TYR A 29 0.31 -1.80 -4.77
N ALA A 30 0.83 -2.24 -3.61
CA ALA A 30 2.23 -2.65 -3.52
C ALA A 30 2.54 -3.90 -4.34
N HIS A 31 1.57 -4.81 -4.51
CA HIS A 31 1.74 -5.98 -5.39
C HIS A 31 1.88 -5.64 -6.89
N GLU A 32 1.68 -4.37 -7.30
CA GLU A 32 2.01 -3.90 -8.65
C GLU A 32 3.48 -3.49 -8.78
N LEU A 33 4.15 -3.11 -7.68
CA LEU A 33 5.53 -2.61 -7.66
C LEU A 33 6.58 -3.56 -8.25
N PRO A 34 6.44 -4.90 -8.19
CA PRO A 34 7.37 -5.80 -8.88
C PRO A 34 7.46 -5.58 -10.40
N ARG A 35 6.45 -4.95 -11.02
CA ARG A 35 6.50 -4.53 -12.44
C ARG A 35 7.55 -3.44 -12.66
N TYR A 36 7.75 -2.59 -11.67
CA TYR A 36 8.62 -1.42 -11.70
C TYR A 36 10.00 -1.71 -11.09
N GLY A 37 10.35 -2.97 -10.81
CA GLY A 37 11.68 -3.35 -10.30
C GLY A 37 11.71 -3.74 -8.81
N ILE A 38 10.75 -3.30 -8.00
CA ILE A 38 10.70 -3.61 -6.55
C ILE A 38 10.17 -5.03 -6.33
N LYS A 39 11.07 -6.01 -6.35
CA LYS A 39 10.72 -7.44 -6.21
C LYS A 39 10.71 -7.94 -4.76
N GLY A 40 11.28 -7.19 -3.84
CA GLY A 40 11.34 -7.49 -2.40
C GLY A 40 10.78 -6.35 -1.55
N GLY A 41 10.25 -6.67 -0.36
CA GLY A 41 9.96 -5.66 0.65
C GLY A 41 8.69 -4.82 0.45
N LEU A 42 7.59 -5.40 -0.06
CA LEU A 42 6.36 -4.67 -0.45
C LEU A 42 5.57 -3.98 0.69
N THR A 43 6.05 -3.99 1.92
CA THR A 43 5.36 -3.41 3.09
C THR A 43 6.25 -2.47 3.91
N ASN A 44 7.47 -2.17 3.46
CA ASN A 44 8.35 -1.22 4.17
C ASN A 44 7.95 0.24 3.87
N TRP A 45 8.73 1.19 4.38
CA TRP A 45 8.45 2.62 4.17
C TRP A 45 8.69 3.05 2.72
N ALA A 46 9.78 2.60 2.10
CA ALA A 46 10.11 2.89 0.70
C ALA A 46 9.05 2.38 -0.29
N ALA A 47 8.53 1.16 -0.09
CA ALA A 47 7.41 0.64 -0.87
C ALA A 47 6.14 1.46 -0.65
N ALA A 48 5.88 1.96 0.57
CA ALA A 48 4.76 2.86 0.82
C ALA A 48 4.89 4.14 -0.01
N TYR A 49 6.07 4.77 0.01
CA TYR A 49 6.40 5.93 -0.83
C TYR A 49 6.16 5.64 -2.32
N ALA A 50 6.74 4.56 -2.86
CA ALA A 50 6.57 4.17 -4.25
C ALA A 50 5.09 3.92 -4.63
N THR A 51 4.29 3.29 -3.75
CA THR A 51 2.83 3.14 -4.00
C THR A 51 2.08 4.47 -4.01
N GLY A 52 2.49 5.42 -3.18
CA GLY A 52 1.95 6.78 -3.16
C GLY A 52 2.26 7.53 -4.45
N LEU A 53 3.51 7.46 -4.89
CA LEU A 53 3.99 8.04 -6.15
C LEU A 53 3.21 7.46 -7.34
N LEU A 54 3.05 6.14 -7.39
CA LEU A 54 2.26 5.46 -8.42
C LEU A 54 0.81 5.93 -8.44
N LEU A 55 0.18 6.07 -7.26
CA LEU A 55 -1.18 6.60 -7.16
C LEU A 55 -1.27 8.02 -7.71
N ALA A 56 -0.32 8.88 -7.37
CA ALA A 56 -0.31 10.27 -7.81
C ALA A 56 -0.16 10.40 -9.33
N ARG A 57 0.88 9.78 -9.90
CA ARG A 57 1.11 9.82 -11.36
C ARG A 57 -0.07 9.22 -12.14
N ARG A 58 -0.67 8.13 -11.65
CA ARG A 58 -1.87 7.52 -12.25
C ARG A 58 -3.09 8.43 -12.20
N THR A 59 -3.26 9.15 -11.09
CA THR A 59 -4.40 10.08 -10.91
C THR A 59 -4.24 11.30 -11.82
N LEU A 60 -3.05 11.91 -11.85
CA LEU A 60 -2.77 13.07 -12.69
C LEU A 60 -2.82 12.73 -14.18
N ALA A 61 -2.30 11.57 -14.59
CA ALA A 61 -2.41 11.09 -15.97
C ALA A 61 -3.89 10.93 -16.38
N LYS A 62 -4.72 10.35 -15.50
CA LYS A 62 -6.16 10.19 -15.74
C LYS A 62 -6.91 11.54 -15.84
N LEU A 63 -6.43 12.57 -15.14
CA LEU A 63 -7.01 13.91 -15.14
C LEU A 63 -6.39 14.86 -16.19
N GLY A 64 -5.37 14.42 -16.94
CA GLY A 64 -4.66 15.27 -17.90
C GLY A 64 -3.82 16.38 -17.25
N LEU A 65 -3.33 16.14 -16.03
CA LEU A 65 -2.52 17.09 -15.24
C LEU A 65 -1.06 16.63 -15.04
N ALA A 66 -0.67 15.49 -15.61
CA ALA A 66 0.63 14.86 -15.37
C ALA A 66 1.83 15.72 -15.77
N ASP A 67 1.70 16.49 -16.86
CA ASP A 67 2.77 17.34 -17.40
C ASP A 67 2.81 18.72 -16.71
N LYS A 68 1.70 19.15 -16.10
CA LYS A 68 1.63 20.44 -15.40
C LYS A 68 2.17 20.34 -13.98
N TYR A 69 1.89 19.21 -13.33
CA TYR A 69 2.30 18.95 -11.96
C TYR A 69 3.16 17.69 -11.94
N GLU A 70 4.44 17.85 -12.34
CA GLU A 70 5.43 16.77 -12.33
C GLU A 70 5.88 16.39 -10.91
N GLY A 71 5.70 17.30 -9.95
CA GLY A 71 6.15 17.15 -8.58
C GLY A 71 7.68 17.18 -8.47
N PHE A 72 8.23 16.52 -7.45
CA PHE A 72 9.66 16.50 -7.17
C PHE A 72 10.31 15.27 -7.81
N THR A 73 11.09 15.48 -8.88
CA THR A 73 11.76 14.40 -9.64
C THR A 73 12.75 13.63 -8.79
N GLU A 74 13.55 14.36 -8.03
CA GLU A 74 14.54 13.82 -7.11
C GLU A 74 14.08 14.07 -5.67
N PRO A 75 13.63 13.05 -4.94
CA PRO A 75 13.20 13.23 -3.57
C PRO A 75 14.40 13.44 -2.64
N ASP A 76 14.66 14.71 -2.33
CA ASP A 76 15.68 15.19 -1.39
C ASP A 76 15.30 15.02 0.09
N GLY A 77 14.05 14.60 0.36
CA GLY A 77 13.51 14.47 1.71
C GLY A 77 12.86 15.75 2.23
N THR A 78 12.95 16.87 1.54
CA THR A 78 12.36 18.12 2.02
C THR A 78 10.83 18.08 1.99
N VAL A 79 10.22 18.77 2.95
CA VAL A 79 8.76 18.86 3.06
C VAL A 79 8.28 20.06 2.27
N GLN A 80 7.90 19.81 1.03
CA GLN A 80 7.38 20.82 0.13
C GLN A 80 5.98 20.45 -0.35
N GLU A 81 5.11 21.46 -0.46
CA GLU A 81 3.76 21.31 -1.01
C GLU A 81 3.74 21.77 -2.46
N VAL A 82 2.88 21.16 -3.26
CA VAL A 82 2.70 21.54 -4.67
C VAL A 82 1.94 22.86 -4.74
N GLU A 83 2.61 23.91 -5.19
CA GLU A 83 1.99 25.23 -5.37
C GLU A 83 1.12 25.30 -6.63
N ALA A 84 0.18 26.24 -6.64
CA ALA A 84 -0.68 26.46 -7.79
C ALA A 84 0.06 27.30 -8.84
N ILE A 85 -0.02 26.89 -10.10
CA ILE A 85 0.49 27.67 -11.23
C ILE A 85 -0.47 28.85 -11.48
N GLU A 86 0.06 30.07 -11.66
CA GLU A 86 -0.75 31.29 -11.83
C GLU A 86 -1.70 31.21 -13.04
N ASP A 87 -1.22 30.74 -14.19
CA ASP A 87 -2.00 30.60 -15.44
C ASP A 87 -2.43 29.15 -15.73
N GLY A 88 -2.62 28.34 -14.69
CA GLY A 88 -2.89 26.90 -14.80
C GLY A 88 -4.16 26.41 -14.10
N PRO A 89 -4.63 25.18 -14.42
CA PRO A 89 -5.59 24.48 -13.57
C PRO A 89 -4.99 24.28 -12.18
N ARG A 90 -5.78 24.42 -11.13
CA ARG A 90 -5.34 24.20 -9.75
C ARG A 90 -4.81 22.77 -9.54
N PRO A 91 -3.85 22.56 -8.62
CA PRO A 91 -3.35 21.23 -8.32
C PRO A 91 -4.46 20.36 -7.75
N PHE A 92 -4.39 19.05 -8.01
CA PHE A 92 -5.37 18.11 -7.50
C PHE A 92 -5.25 18.03 -5.97
N LYS A 93 -6.24 18.56 -5.25
CA LYS A 93 -6.25 18.55 -3.78
C LYS A 93 -6.84 17.26 -3.24
N ALA A 94 -6.11 16.59 -2.36
CA ALA A 94 -6.58 15.41 -1.64
C ALA A 94 -6.26 15.50 -0.14
N PHE A 95 -7.13 14.92 0.69
CA PHE A 95 -6.89 14.79 2.14
C PHE A 95 -6.49 13.37 2.49
N LEU A 96 -5.54 13.18 3.41
CA LEU A 96 -5.15 11.86 3.89
C LEU A 96 -6.21 11.28 4.84
N ASP A 97 -6.65 10.05 4.56
CA ASP A 97 -7.45 9.22 5.44
C ASP A 97 -6.60 8.04 5.92
N THR A 98 -6.20 8.08 7.19
CA THR A 98 -5.41 7.05 7.88
C THR A 98 -6.27 5.92 8.44
N GLY A 99 -7.59 6.08 8.49
CA GLY A 99 -8.53 5.15 9.09
C GLY A 99 -8.27 4.97 10.59
N LEU A 100 -8.02 3.73 10.99
CA LEU A 100 -7.71 3.36 12.38
C LEU A 100 -6.19 3.24 12.64
N ALA A 101 -5.35 3.59 11.66
CA ALA A 101 -3.91 3.52 11.83
C ALA A 101 -3.43 4.58 12.84
N ARG A 102 -2.58 4.16 13.78
CA ARG A 102 -1.94 5.07 14.73
C ARG A 102 -1.00 6.03 14.00
N THR A 103 -1.23 7.32 14.16
CA THR A 103 -0.45 8.40 13.54
C THR A 103 0.77 8.79 14.38
N SER A 104 1.66 7.84 14.62
CA SER A 104 2.96 8.11 15.25
C SER A 104 3.96 8.67 14.25
N THR A 105 4.97 9.39 14.73
CA THR A 105 6.11 9.84 13.92
C THR A 105 6.79 8.62 13.28
N GLY A 106 7.12 8.70 11.99
CA GLY A 106 7.73 7.60 11.23
C GLY A 106 6.74 6.52 10.75
N ALA A 107 5.43 6.68 10.96
CA ALA A 107 4.47 5.69 10.47
C ALA A 107 4.47 5.62 8.92
N ARG A 108 4.48 4.39 8.39
CA ARG A 108 4.52 4.10 6.94
C ARG A 108 3.37 4.73 6.13
N VAL A 109 2.24 5.02 6.78
CA VAL A 109 1.11 5.74 6.16
C VAL A 109 1.54 7.11 5.64
N PHE A 110 2.44 7.79 6.35
CA PHE A 110 2.99 9.06 5.90
C PHE A 110 3.99 8.91 4.76
N GLY A 111 4.66 7.76 4.62
CA GLY A 111 5.48 7.47 3.44
C GLY A 111 4.64 7.45 2.15
N ALA A 112 3.48 6.77 2.18
CA ALA A 112 2.56 6.80 1.04
C ALA A 112 2.01 8.21 0.74
N MET A 113 1.74 9.01 1.77
CA MET A 113 1.35 10.40 1.59
C MET A 113 2.47 11.24 0.97
N LYS A 114 3.73 11.09 1.44
CA LYS A 114 4.89 11.80 0.90
C LYS A 114 5.10 11.47 -0.57
N GLY A 115 5.06 10.18 -0.94
CA GLY A 115 5.15 9.77 -2.34
C GLY A 115 4.02 10.33 -3.21
N ALA A 116 2.80 10.43 -2.68
CA ALA A 116 1.71 11.06 -3.42
C ALA A 116 1.87 12.58 -3.57
N SER A 117 2.39 13.26 -2.53
CA SER A 117 2.74 14.68 -2.58
C SER A 117 3.81 14.94 -3.63
N ASP A 118 4.90 14.18 -3.57
CA ASP A 118 6.05 14.31 -4.48
C ASP A 118 5.70 13.90 -5.91
N GLY A 119 4.66 13.10 -6.09
CA GLY A 119 4.09 12.78 -7.40
C GLY A 119 3.21 13.87 -8.01
N GLY A 120 3.00 15.00 -7.32
CA GLY A 120 2.28 16.17 -7.84
C GLY A 120 0.85 16.38 -7.32
N ILE A 121 0.39 15.56 -6.36
CA ILE A 121 -0.91 15.79 -5.70
C ILE A 121 -0.71 16.79 -4.55
N PHE A 122 -1.56 17.80 -4.46
CA PHE A 122 -1.57 18.69 -3.31
C PHE A 122 -2.26 18.02 -2.11
N ILE A 123 -1.46 17.60 -1.12
CA ILE A 123 -1.95 17.09 0.17
C ILE A 123 -1.45 18.04 1.25
N PRO A 124 -2.34 18.73 2.00
CA PRO A 124 -1.90 19.63 3.06
C PRO A 124 -1.31 18.83 4.22
N HIS A 125 -0.05 19.05 4.56
CA HIS A 125 0.65 18.30 5.62
C HIS A 125 1.81 19.07 6.24
N SER A 126 2.26 18.61 7.41
CA SER A 126 3.43 19.15 8.12
C SER A 126 4.53 18.09 8.23
N GLY A 127 5.80 18.52 8.31
CA GLY A 127 6.94 17.61 8.48
C GLY A 127 6.95 16.78 9.77
N ASN A 128 6.18 17.20 10.78
CA ASN A 128 6.23 16.68 12.15
C ASN A 128 5.97 15.17 12.33
N ARG A 129 5.47 14.47 11.31
CA ARG A 129 5.15 13.03 11.36
C ARG A 129 6.08 12.17 10.51
N PHE A 130 7.03 12.75 9.80
CA PHE A 130 8.00 11.99 9.04
C PHE A 130 9.09 11.39 9.93
N PRO A 131 9.74 10.30 9.49
CA PRO A 131 11.04 9.91 10.02
C PRO A 131 11.98 11.13 10.06
N GLY A 132 12.71 11.30 11.15
CA GLY A 132 13.68 12.40 11.29
C GLY A 132 13.14 13.64 12.01
N TYR A 133 11.84 13.71 12.32
CA TYR A 133 11.32 14.79 13.16
C TYR A 133 11.67 14.56 14.63
N ASP A 134 12.43 15.49 15.21
CA ASP A 134 12.68 15.53 16.64
C ASP A 134 11.63 16.40 17.37
N ILE A 135 11.06 15.84 18.43
CA ILE A 135 9.99 16.48 19.22
C ILE A 135 10.56 17.62 20.08
N GLU A 136 11.82 17.51 20.52
CA GLU A 136 12.45 18.48 21.42
C GLU A 136 12.92 19.72 20.66
N SER A 137 13.74 19.53 19.63
CA SER A 137 14.24 20.62 18.79
C SER A 137 13.22 21.14 17.77
N LYS A 138 12.17 20.35 17.46
CA LYS A 138 11.17 20.64 16.42
C LYS A 138 11.79 20.82 15.02
N THR A 139 12.94 20.21 14.78
CA THR A 139 13.61 20.21 13.48
C THR A 139 13.36 18.89 12.75
N ASN A 140 13.37 18.93 11.42
CA ASN A 140 13.35 17.73 10.58
C ASN A 140 14.78 17.43 10.12
N ASP A 141 15.15 16.16 10.17
CA ASP A 141 16.31 15.62 9.47
C ASP A 141 15.87 15.12 8.08
N ASP A 142 16.11 15.95 7.07
CA ASP A 142 15.72 15.67 5.68
C ASP A 142 16.57 14.54 5.08
N GLU A 143 17.83 14.37 5.52
CA GLU A 143 18.71 13.29 5.08
C GLU A 143 18.18 11.94 5.56
N LEU A 144 17.74 11.86 6.82
CA LEU A 144 17.13 10.65 7.35
C LEU A 144 15.82 10.32 6.61
N LEU A 145 15.02 11.32 6.24
CA LEU A 145 13.82 11.09 5.44
C LEU A 145 14.17 10.55 4.04
N ARG A 146 15.20 11.10 3.38
CA ARG A 146 15.75 10.58 2.11
C ARG A 146 16.16 9.11 2.25
N ASN A 147 16.85 8.75 3.32
CA ASN A 147 17.27 7.37 3.60
C ASN A 147 16.07 6.41 3.77
N TYR A 148 14.94 6.89 4.27
CA TYR A 148 13.71 6.11 4.33
C TYR A 148 13.02 5.96 2.97
N ILE A 149 13.07 6.98 2.12
CA ILE A 149 12.53 6.98 0.75
C ILE A 149 13.23 5.93 -0.12
N TYR A 150 14.57 5.90 -0.08
CA TYR A 150 15.37 4.95 -0.86
C TYR A 150 15.63 3.62 -0.17
N GLY A 151 15.12 3.43 1.05
CA GLY A 151 15.26 2.15 1.76
C GLY A 151 16.65 1.88 2.30
N VAL A 152 17.51 2.89 2.45
CA VAL A 152 18.86 2.79 3.01
C VAL A 152 18.84 2.19 4.41
N HIS A 153 17.87 2.56 5.26
CA HIS A 153 17.66 1.94 6.58
C HIS A 153 17.43 0.40 6.53
N VAL A 154 16.93 -0.11 5.41
CA VAL A 154 16.79 -1.56 5.20
C VAL A 154 18.12 -2.17 4.77
N ALA A 155 18.88 -1.47 3.93
CA ALA A 155 20.24 -1.87 3.53
C ALA A 155 21.19 -1.91 4.74
N GLU A 156 21.20 -0.88 5.58
CA GLU A 156 21.96 -0.84 6.84
C GLU A 156 21.58 -2.02 7.77
N TYR A 157 20.29 -2.35 7.85
CA TYR A 157 19.85 -3.50 8.64
C TYR A 157 20.22 -4.84 8.02
N MET A 158 20.33 -4.92 6.68
CA MET A 158 20.86 -6.10 5.99
C MET A 158 22.34 -6.30 6.34
N GLU A 159 23.15 -5.25 6.24
CA GLU A 159 24.59 -5.29 6.56
C GLU A 159 24.84 -5.66 8.02
N TYR A 160 24.15 -4.99 8.95
CA TYR A 160 24.26 -5.30 10.37
C TYR A 160 23.94 -6.77 10.67
N LEU A 161 22.90 -7.33 10.07
CA LEU A 161 22.53 -8.74 10.29
C LEU A 161 23.50 -9.71 9.59
N GLU A 162 24.11 -9.32 8.48
CA GLU A 162 25.10 -10.13 7.79
C GLU A 162 26.39 -10.28 8.61
N GLU A 163 26.80 -9.21 9.32
CA GLU A 163 27.96 -9.23 10.23
C GLU A 163 27.70 -9.97 11.55
N GLU A 164 26.51 -9.78 12.16
CA GLU A 164 26.22 -10.30 13.49
C GLU A 164 25.62 -11.72 13.50
N ASP A 165 24.67 -12.03 12.60
CA ASP A 165 23.90 -13.28 12.63
C ASP A 165 23.39 -13.68 11.23
N GLU A 166 24.21 -14.47 10.53
CA GLU A 166 23.93 -14.96 9.18
C GLU A 166 22.64 -15.82 9.09
N GLU A 167 22.26 -16.52 10.17
CA GLU A 167 21.03 -17.32 10.20
C GLU A 167 19.79 -16.43 10.22
N ARG A 168 19.80 -15.38 11.05
CA ARG A 168 18.72 -14.37 11.08
C ARG A 168 18.64 -13.62 9.77
N TYR A 169 19.77 -13.26 9.18
CA TYR A 169 19.83 -12.63 7.87
C TYR A 169 19.11 -13.47 6.80
N LYS A 170 19.49 -14.76 6.68
CA LYS A 170 18.85 -15.70 5.73
C LYS A 170 17.35 -15.84 5.97
N LYS A 171 16.90 -15.85 7.22
CA LYS A 171 15.48 -15.98 7.57
C LYS A 171 14.67 -14.71 7.29
N GLN A 172 15.18 -13.55 7.70
CA GLN A 172 14.48 -12.27 7.56
C GLN A 172 14.43 -11.82 6.10
N PHE A 173 15.54 -11.96 5.38
CA PHE A 173 15.70 -11.48 4.01
C PHE A 173 15.61 -12.58 2.95
N ALA A 174 15.03 -13.74 3.28
CA ALA A 174 14.84 -14.86 2.35
C ALA A 174 14.24 -14.44 1.00
N GLY A 175 13.30 -13.49 1.00
CA GLY A 175 12.69 -12.94 -0.21
C GLY A 175 13.64 -12.06 -1.04
N PHE A 176 14.54 -11.32 -0.40
CA PHE A 176 15.56 -10.50 -1.07
C PHE A 176 16.63 -11.40 -1.69
N LEU A 177 17.12 -12.37 -0.92
CA LEU A 177 18.10 -13.36 -1.38
C LEU A 177 17.59 -14.16 -2.59
N LYS A 178 16.32 -14.59 -2.56
CA LYS A 178 15.68 -15.28 -3.69
C LYS A 178 15.66 -14.44 -4.98
N ASN A 179 15.60 -13.13 -4.85
CA ASN A 179 15.55 -12.19 -5.97
C ASN A 179 16.94 -11.60 -6.32
N GLY A 180 18.00 -11.99 -5.61
CA GLY A 180 19.36 -11.49 -5.83
C GLY A 180 19.58 -10.03 -5.42
N ILE A 181 18.82 -9.53 -4.45
CA ILE A 181 18.92 -8.16 -3.93
C ILE A 181 19.89 -8.16 -2.73
N THR A 182 21.00 -7.45 -2.86
CA THR A 182 22.01 -7.19 -1.80
C THR A 182 21.80 -5.80 -1.20
N SER A 183 22.45 -5.47 -0.07
CA SER A 183 22.30 -4.17 0.61
C SER A 183 22.60 -3.00 -0.33
N ASP A 184 23.73 -3.05 -1.05
CA ASP A 184 24.17 -2.02 -1.99
C ASP A 184 23.13 -1.70 -3.09
N LYS A 185 22.35 -2.71 -3.50
CA LYS A 185 21.41 -2.59 -4.62
C LYS A 185 20.04 -2.06 -4.20
N VAL A 186 19.79 -1.86 -2.91
CA VAL A 186 18.47 -1.46 -2.42
C VAL A 186 18.14 -0.03 -2.86
N GLU A 187 19.08 0.91 -2.73
CA GLU A 187 18.89 2.31 -3.13
C GLU A 187 18.62 2.42 -4.64
N ASP A 188 19.47 1.82 -5.46
CA ASP A 188 19.33 1.76 -6.92
C ASP A 188 17.98 1.16 -7.34
N MET A 189 17.55 0.07 -6.71
CA MET A 189 16.27 -0.57 -7.01
C MET A 189 15.08 0.38 -6.81
N TYR A 190 15.10 1.22 -5.77
CA TYR A 190 14.03 2.21 -5.54
C TYR A 190 14.16 3.41 -6.47
N ALA A 191 15.37 3.88 -6.77
CA ALA A 191 15.61 4.95 -7.73
C ALA A 191 15.06 4.58 -9.13
N ASP A 192 15.48 3.43 -9.66
CA ASP A 192 15.01 2.89 -10.94
C ASP A 192 13.48 2.73 -10.96
N ALA A 193 12.90 2.30 -9.82
CA ALA A 193 11.46 2.13 -9.71
C ALA A 193 10.71 3.46 -9.73
N HIS A 194 11.25 4.51 -9.11
CA HIS A 194 10.63 5.83 -9.15
C HIS A 194 10.60 6.39 -10.57
N GLU A 195 11.67 6.20 -11.33
CA GLU A 195 11.74 6.56 -12.75
C GLU A 195 10.74 5.76 -13.58
N ALA A 196 10.74 4.42 -13.46
CA ALA A 196 9.83 3.55 -14.19
C ALA A 196 8.34 3.85 -13.88
N ILE A 197 8.03 4.26 -12.65
CA ILE A 197 6.67 4.69 -12.26
C ILE A 197 6.28 6.01 -12.94
N ARG A 198 7.23 6.94 -13.10
CA ARG A 198 7.00 8.21 -13.81
C ARG A 198 6.77 7.98 -15.29
N GLU A 199 7.51 7.05 -15.91
CA GLU A 199 7.37 6.68 -17.32
C GLU A 199 6.02 6.02 -17.64
N ASP A 200 5.62 4.98 -16.88
CA ASP A 200 4.37 4.26 -17.12
C ASP A 200 3.54 4.05 -15.83
N PRO A 201 2.71 5.02 -15.43
CA PRO A 201 1.83 4.87 -14.27
C PRO A 201 0.58 4.01 -14.54
N SER A 202 0.41 3.44 -15.75
CA SER A 202 -0.83 2.79 -16.16
C SER A 202 -1.11 1.49 -15.39
N PRO A 203 -2.37 1.22 -15.00
CA PRO A 203 -2.75 -0.03 -14.37
C PRO A 203 -2.73 -1.18 -15.38
N LYS A 204 -2.15 -2.32 -14.98
CA LYS A 204 -2.15 -3.52 -15.82
C LYS A 204 -3.56 -4.12 -15.89
N PRO A 205 -4.08 -4.48 -17.08
CA PRO A 205 -5.37 -5.14 -17.19
C PRO A 205 -5.35 -6.50 -16.49
N ALA A 206 -6.33 -6.73 -15.61
CA ALA A 206 -6.44 -7.98 -14.89
C ALA A 206 -6.79 -9.14 -15.83
N LYS A 207 -6.08 -10.27 -15.69
CA LYS A 207 -6.48 -11.52 -16.38
C LYS A 207 -7.85 -11.95 -15.82
N LYS A 208 -8.85 -12.08 -16.69
CA LYS A 208 -10.17 -12.60 -16.30
C LYS A 208 -9.98 -14.02 -15.74
N ARG A 209 -10.22 -14.20 -14.43
CA ARG A 209 -10.21 -15.53 -13.82
C ARG A 209 -11.51 -16.23 -14.21
N THR A 210 -11.42 -17.24 -15.06
CA THR A 210 -12.49 -18.23 -15.25
C THR A 210 -12.44 -19.19 -14.08
N CYS A 211 -12.96 -18.79 -12.92
CA CYS A 211 -13.05 -19.69 -11.78
C CYS A 211 -14.44 -20.34 -11.74
N GLU A 212 -14.49 -21.65 -11.99
CA GLU A 212 -15.54 -22.48 -11.41
C GLU A 212 -15.42 -22.39 -9.88
N LYS A 213 -16.54 -22.26 -9.17
CA LYS A 213 -16.51 -22.10 -7.71
C LYS A 213 -15.90 -23.37 -7.08
N ALA A 214 -14.64 -23.27 -6.65
CA ALA A 214 -13.88 -24.38 -6.06
C ALA A 214 -14.58 -25.06 -4.87
N TYR A 215 -15.45 -24.32 -4.17
CA TYR A 215 -16.32 -24.86 -3.13
C TYR A 215 -17.73 -24.27 -3.27
N PRO A 216 -18.76 -25.08 -3.58
CA PRO A 216 -20.13 -24.60 -3.57
C PRO A 216 -20.50 -24.21 -2.13
N ARG A 217 -20.90 -22.95 -1.93
CA ARG A 217 -21.44 -22.53 -0.63
C ARG A 217 -22.73 -23.32 -0.37
N PRO A 218 -22.93 -23.90 0.81
CA PRO A 218 -24.19 -24.56 1.12
C PRO A 218 -25.33 -23.56 0.95
N GLN A 219 -26.29 -23.91 0.09
CA GLN A 219 -27.45 -23.07 -0.10
C GLN A 219 -28.31 -23.06 1.16
N ARG A 220 -28.91 -21.91 1.45
CA ARG A 220 -29.81 -21.79 2.60
C ARG A 220 -30.98 -22.75 2.41
N LEU A 221 -31.15 -23.68 3.36
CA LEU A 221 -32.24 -24.64 3.33
C LEU A 221 -33.58 -23.93 3.17
N ASN A 222 -34.40 -24.41 2.23
CA ASN A 222 -35.75 -23.92 2.03
C ASN A 222 -36.67 -24.40 3.18
N ARG A 223 -37.87 -23.82 3.28
CA ARG A 223 -38.81 -24.15 4.37
C ARG A 223 -39.15 -25.65 4.42
N LYS A 224 -39.36 -26.30 3.27
CA LYS A 224 -39.69 -27.73 3.18
C LYS A 224 -38.55 -28.60 3.73
N GLN A 225 -37.31 -28.31 3.33
CA GLN A 225 -36.12 -29.00 3.81
C GLN A 225 -35.93 -28.84 5.32
N ARG A 226 -36.21 -27.65 5.87
CA ARG A 226 -36.15 -27.42 7.32
C ARG A 226 -37.21 -28.23 8.06
N LEU A 227 -38.45 -28.26 7.57
CA LEU A 227 -39.54 -29.03 8.18
C LEU A 227 -39.25 -30.54 8.12
N ASN A 228 -38.76 -31.03 6.98
CA ASN A 228 -38.36 -32.42 6.84
C ASN A 228 -37.22 -32.76 7.80
N ASN A 229 -36.21 -31.90 7.94
CA ASN A 229 -35.12 -32.12 8.89
C ASN A 229 -35.59 -32.16 10.36
N VAL A 230 -36.63 -31.41 10.71
CA VAL A 230 -37.23 -31.48 12.06
C VAL A 230 -38.00 -32.80 12.22
N ALA A 231 -38.80 -33.18 11.23
CA ALA A 231 -39.57 -34.41 11.26
C ALA A 231 -38.66 -35.65 11.33
N THR A 232 -37.59 -35.71 10.54
CA THR A 232 -36.63 -36.82 10.56
C THR A 232 -35.88 -36.90 11.88
N LYS A 233 -35.52 -35.77 12.49
CA LYS A 233 -34.90 -35.74 13.83
C LYS A 233 -35.83 -36.23 14.93
N LYS A 234 -37.11 -35.85 14.89
CA LYS A 234 -38.12 -36.34 15.84
C LYS A 234 -38.32 -37.85 15.73
N ALA A 235 -38.52 -38.35 14.52
CA ALA A 235 -38.70 -39.78 14.27
C ALA A 235 -37.47 -40.61 14.69
N ALA A 236 -36.26 -40.10 14.44
CA ALA A 236 -35.02 -40.76 14.87
C ALA A 236 -34.88 -40.81 16.40
N PHE A 237 -35.37 -39.79 17.11
CA PHE A 237 -35.37 -39.75 18.58
C PHE A 237 -36.38 -40.76 19.16
N GLU A 238 -37.61 -40.76 18.66
CA GLU A 238 -38.64 -41.72 19.07
C GLU A 238 -38.18 -43.17 18.87
N LYS A 239 -37.54 -43.46 17.74
CA LYS A 239 -37.00 -44.80 17.46
C LYS A 239 -35.91 -45.22 18.46
N LYS A 240 -35.00 -44.31 18.82
CA LYS A 240 -33.97 -44.58 19.82
C LYS A 240 -34.54 -44.90 21.21
N MET A 241 -35.57 -44.16 21.63
CA MET A 241 -36.23 -44.41 22.92
C MET A 241 -36.90 -45.79 22.96
N ALA A 242 -37.50 -46.21 21.85
CA ALA A 242 -38.14 -47.53 21.75
C ALA A 242 -37.13 -48.70 21.65
N ASP A 243 -35.90 -48.45 21.20
CA ASP A 243 -34.82 -49.46 21.16
C ASP A 243 -34.09 -49.58 22.52
N GLU A 244 -34.26 -48.62 23.44
CA GLU A 244 -33.69 -48.60 24.80
C GLU A 244 -34.63 -49.18 25.87
N GLU A 245 -35.92 -49.36 25.55
CA GLU A 245 -36.93 -50.07 26.37
C GLU A 245 -36.96 -51.59 26.06
#